data_AF-A0A8J2PT09-F1
#
_entry.id   AF-A0A8J2PT09-F1
#
_cell.length_a   1.000
_cell.length_b   1.000
_cell.length_c   1.000
_cell.angle_alpha   90.00
_cell.angle_beta   90.00
_cell.angle_gamma   90.00
#
_symmetry.space_group_name_H-M   'P 1'
#
loop_
_entity.id
_entity.type
_entity.pdbx_description
1 polymer ?
#
loop_
_entity_poly.entity_id
_entity_poly.type
_entity_poly.pdbx_seq_one_letter_code
_entity_poly.pdbx_strand_id
1 'polypeptide(L)'
;MDVYCCTQCVDFLNQQVASCLARPRNSINVFTRRLGGAFGNKIVRSAQTATICALCAHKVGRPVRLCLDMETGMHMFRGRLPYLL
;
A
#
# COMPACT_ATOMS: atom_id res chain seq x y z
N MET A 1 -8.75 -4.97 11.64
CA MET A 1 -8.88 -4.03 10.51
C MET A 1 -8.53 -4.79 9.25
N ASP A 2 -9.35 -4.66 8.22
CA ASP A 2 -9.13 -5.39 6.96
C ASP A 2 -8.67 -4.42 5.86
N VAL A 3 -7.57 -4.78 5.20
CA VAL A 3 -6.95 -3.95 4.16
C VAL A 3 -6.93 -4.72 2.84
N TYR A 4 -7.64 -4.18 1.85
CA TYR A 4 -7.61 -4.70 0.48
C TYR A 4 -6.65 -3.85 -0.34
N CYS A 5 -5.52 -4.42 -0.75
CA CYS A 5 -4.51 -3.69 -1.49
C CYS A 5 -4.01 -4.50 -2.70
N CYS A 6 -3.69 -3.78 -3.78
CA CYS A 6 -2.93 -4.33 -4.89
C CYS A 6 -1.43 -4.34 -4.51
N THR A 7 -0.98 -5.36 -3.79
CA THR A 7 0.42 -5.52 -3.38
C THR A 7 1.02 -6.83 -3.87
N GLN A 8 2.32 -6.83 -4.19
CA GLN A 8 3.10 -8.03 -4.47
C GLN A 8 3.67 -8.66 -3.19
N CYS A 9 3.72 -7.90 -2.08
CA CYS A 9 4.19 -8.39 -0.79
C CYS A 9 3.17 -8.06 0.31
N VAL A 10 2.38 -9.06 0.70
CA VAL A 10 1.33 -8.94 1.72
C VAL A 10 1.94 -8.78 3.11
N ASP A 11 3.00 -9.53 3.40
CA ASP A 11 3.67 -9.50 4.69
C ASP A 11 4.25 -8.10 4.98
N PHE A 12 5.05 -7.55 4.05
CA PHE A 12 5.60 -6.20 4.19
C PHE A 12 4.52 -5.15 4.41
N LEU A 13 3.41 -5.23 3.67
CA LEU A 13 2.30 -4.30 3.84
C LEU A 13 1.68 -4.42 5.24
N ASN A 14 1.46 -5.64 5.73
CA ASN A 14 0.95 -5.87 7.08
C ASN A 14 1.86 -5.22 8.13
N GLN A 15 3.18 -5.40 8.02
CA GLN A 15 4.16 -4.74 8.90
C GLN A 15 3.99 -3.22 8.93
N GLN A 16 3.92 -2.62 7.74
CA GLN A 16 3.91 -1.16 7.58
C GLN A 16 2.61 -0.57 8.14
N VAL A 17 1.46 -1.21 7.89
CA VAL A 17 0.18 -0.75 8.45
C VAL A 17 0.14 -0.92 9.97
N ALA A 18 0.60 -2.06 10.48
CA ALA A 18 0.69 -2.32 11.92
C ALA A 18 1.57 -1.29 12.63
N SER A 19 2.75 -1.02 12.07
CA SER A 19 3.68 -0.01 12.58
C SER A 19 3.08 1.41 12.52
N CYS A 20 2.42 1.77 11.41
CA CYS A 20 1.81 3.09 11.24
C CYS A 20 0.69 3.37 12.25
N LEU A 21 -0.13 2.35 12.57
CA LEU A 21 -1.23 2.48 13.52
C LEU A 21 -0.84 2.17 14.98
N ALA A 22 0.43 1.82 15.24
CA ALA A 22 0.90 1.31 16.53
C ALA A 22 0.04 0.16 17.07
N ARG A 23 -0.35 -0.78 16.19
CA ARG A 23 -1.17 -1.96 16.52
C ARG A 23 -0.41 -3.25 16.29
N PRO A 24 -0.74 -4.33 17.03
CA PRO A 24 -0.12 -5.62 16.79
C PRO A 24 -0.53 -6.17 15.42
N ARG A 25 0.41 -6.87 14.77
CA ARG A 25 0.29 -7.39 13.40
C ARG A 25 -0.91 -8.34 13.20
N ASN A 26 -1.25 -9.10 14.25
CA ASN A 26 -2.40 -10.02 14.27
C ASN A 26 -3.77 -9.33 14.28
N SER A 27 -3.84 -8.02 14.56
CA SER A 27 -5.09 -7.26 14.54
C SER A 27 -5.47 -6.75 13.14
N ILE A 28 -4.62 -6.99 12.15
CA ILE A 28 -4.72 -6.47 10.79
C ILE A 28 -4.66 -7.62 9.80
N ASN A 29 -5.69 -7.74 8.96
CA ASN A 29 -5.73 -8.70 7.87
C ASN A 29 -5.51 -7.98 6.55
N VAL A 30 -4.66 -8.52 5.69
CA VAL A 30 -4.37 -7.95 4.38
C VAL A 30 -4.76 -8.95 3.30
N PHE A 31 -5.53 -8.49 2.32
CA PHE A 31 -6.05 -9.32 1.24
C PHE A 31 -5.63 -8.78 -0.13
N THR A 32 -5.20 -9.69 -1.01
CA THR A 32 -4.93 -9.42 -2.42
C THR A 32 -5.46 -10.58 -3.26
N ARG A 33 -6.51 -10.33 -4.04
CA ARG A 33 -7.09 -11.35 -4.93
C ARG A 33 -6.31 -11.50 -6.24
N ARG A 34 -6.00 -10.37 -6.89
CA ARG A 34 -5.28 -10.28 -8.16
C ARG A 34 -4.64 -8.91 -8.30
N LEU A 35 -3.60 -8.79 -9.13
CA LEU A 35 -3.01 -7.51 -9.51
C LEU A 35 -3.18 -7.26 -11.02
N GLY A 36 -3.63 -6.08 -11.40
CA GLY A 36 -3.64 -5.63 -12.81
C GLY A 36 -2.26 -5.12 -13.24
N GLY A 37 -1.24 -5.98 -13.21
CA GLY A 37 0.14 -5.61 -13.51
C GLY A 37 0.84 -4.86 -12.35
N ALA A 38 2.14 -5.10 -12.20
CA ALA A 38 2.94 -4.53 -11.11
C ALA A 38 4.41 -4.29 -11.45
N PHE A 39 5.07 -5.19 -12.19
CA PHE A 39 6.45 -5.05 -12.67
C PHE A 39 7.48 -4.67 -11.58
N GLY A 40 7.26 -5.14 -10.34
CA GLY A 40 8.11 -4.87 -9.18
C GLY A 40 7.75 -3.61 -8.38
N ASN A 41 6.94 -2.71 -8.95
CA ASN A 41 6.62 -1.43 -8.31
C ASN A 41 5.73 -1.59 -7.07
N LYS A 42 4.95 -2.67 -6.97
CA LYS A 42 3.99 -2.91 -5.87
C LYS A 42 4.51 -3.84 -4.77
N ILE A 43 5.83 -4.03 -4.65
CA ILE A 43 6.44 -4.79 -3.55
C ILE A 43 6.52 -3.92 -2.29
N VAL A 44 7.10 -2.72 -2.42
CA VAL A 44 7.34 -1.80 -1.30
C VAL A 44 6.44 -0.56 -1.39
N ARG A 45 6.28 0.00 -2.60
CA ARG A 45 5.62 1.31 -2.77
C ARG A 45 4.11 1.28 -2.52
N SER A 46 3.46 0.14 -2.75
CA SER A 46 2.04 -0.10 -2.40
C SER A 46 1.76 0.12 -0.91
N ALA A 47 2.74 -0.10 -0.03
CA ALA A 47 2.57 0.11 1.40
C ALA A 47 2.26 1.57 1.75
N GLN A 48 2.81 2.54 1.01
CA GLN A 48 2.57 3.97 1.27
C GLN A 48 1.10 4.35 1.09
N THR A 49 0.47 3.89 0.01
CA THR A 49 -0.96 4.17 -0.23
C THR A 49 -1.85 3.42 0.76
N ALA A 50 -1.48 2.20 1.12
CA ALA A 50 -2.20 1.41 2.11
C ALA A 50 -2.14 2.00 3.51
N THR A 51 -0.97 2.49 3.96
CA THR A 51 -0.82 3.12 5.28
C THR A 51 -1.57 4.44 5.37
N ILE A 52 -1.51 5.29 4.33
CA ILE A 52 -2.30 6.53 4.26
C ILE A 52 -3.80 6.20 4.39
N CYS A 53 -4.28 5.26 3.58
CA CYS A 53 -5.68 4.85 3.60
C CYS A 53 -6.08 4.26 4.97
N ALA A 54 -5.20 3.47 5.58
CA ALA A 54 -5.44 2.88 6.88
C ALA A 54 -5.51 3.91 8.01
N LEU A 55 -4.60 4.89 8.00
CA LEU A 55 -4.59 6.00 8.95
C LEU A 55 -5.84 6.86 8.82
N CYS A 56 -6.25 7.19 7.59
CA CYS A 56 -7.49 7.92 7.34
C CYS A 56 -8.73 7.14 7.82
N ALA A 57 -8.80 5.84 7.53
CA ALA A 57 -9.90 5.00 8.00
C ALA A 57 -9.95 4.93 9.54
N HIS A 58 -8.78 4.82 10.18
CA HIS A 58 -8.67 4.83 11.64
C HIS A 58 -9.13 6.16 12.24
N LYS A 59 -8.76 7.29 11.62
CA LYS A 59 -9.11 8.64 12.13
C LYS A 59 -10.58 8.98 11.94
N VAL A 60 -11.17 8.59 10.80
CA VAL A 60 -12.56 8.96 10.46
C VAL A 60 -13.57 7.90 10.92
N GLY A 61 -13.11 6.70 11.32
CA GLY A 61 -13.99 5.64 11.81
C GLY A 61 -14.89 5.02 10.73
N ARG A 62 -14.51 5.16 9.45
CA ARG A 62 -15.26 4.65 8.29
C ARG A 62 -14.33 4.02 7.26
N PRO A 63 -14.79 3.09 6.42
CA PRO A 63 -13.97 2.55 5.34
C PRO A 63 -13.55 3.66 4.37
N VAL A 64 -12.28 3.64 3.98
CA VAL A 64 -11.67 4.60 3.04
C VAL A 64 -11.14 3.82 1.85
N ARG A 65 -11.25 4.42 0.66
CA ARG A 65 -10.70 3.90 -0.59
C ARG A 65 -9.78 4.94 -1.20
N LEU A 66 -8.57 4.53 -1.57
CA LEU A 66 -7.62 5.35 -2.32
C LEU A 66 -7.33 4.68 -3.67
N CYS A 67 -7.67 5.37 -4.76
CA CYS A 67 -7.30 4.98 -6.11
C CYS A 67 -6.54 6.16 -6.72
N LEU A 68 -5.28 5.93 -7.08
CA LEU A 68 -4.46 6.95 -7.72
C LEU A 68 -4.77 7.00 -9.21
N ASP A 69 -4.91 8.21 -9.71
CA ASP A 69 -4.76 8.61 -11.09
C ASP A 69 -3.31 8.40 -11.57
N MET A 70 -3.17 8.22 -12.89
CA MET A 70 -1.90 7.77 -13.49
C MET A 70 -0.76 8.77 -13.26
N GLU A 71 -1.04 10.06 -13.42
CA GLU A 71 -0.07 11.14 -13.22
C GLU A 71 0.49 11.12 -11.79
N THR A 72 -0.39 11.16 -10.79
CA THR A 72 -0.01 11.06 -9.38
C THR A 72 0.78 9.79 -9.09
N GLY A 73 0.37 8.65 -9.66
CA GLY A 73 1.07 7.38 -9.53
C GLY A 73 2.49 7.39 -10.11
N MET A 74 2.68 7.98 -11.29
CA MET A 74 4.00 8.10 -11.94
C MET A 74 4.93 9.02 -11.17
N HIS A 75 4.41 10.12 -10.62
CA HIS A 75 5.17 11.03 -9.77
C HIS A 75 5.59 10.39 -8.44
N MET A 76 4.67 9.68 -7.78
CA MET A 76 4.89 9.11 -6.45
C MET A 76 5.83 7.90 -6.47
N PHE A 77 5.62 6.97 -7.40
CA PHE A 77 6.31 5.67 -7.36
C PHE A 77 7.54 5.60 -8.25
N ARG A 78 7.62 6.44 -9.30
CA ARG A 78 8.70 6.47 -10.29
C ARG A 78 9.01 5.06 -10.84
N GLY A 79 10.05 4.95 -11.66
CA GLY A 79 10.41 3.73 -12.35
C GLY A 79 11.80 3.21 -11.97
N ARG A 80 12.41 2.52 -12.94
CA ARG A 80 13.76 2.01 -12.87
C ARG A 80 14.76 3.13 -12.62
N LEU A 81 15.81 2.84 -11.85
CA LEU A 81 16.93 3.76 -11.70
C LEU A 81 17.62 3.97 -13.05
N PRO A 82 17.97 5.21 -13.41
CA PRO A 82 18.74 5.47 -14.61
C PRO A 82 20.15 4.91 -14.45
N TYR A 83 20.71 4.39 -15.55
CA TYR A 83 22.11 4.00 -15.62
C TYR A 83 22.87 5.08 -16.38
N LEU A 84 24.03 5.49 -15.86
CA LEU A 84 24.94 6.40 -16.55
C LEU A 84 26.03 5.53 -17.17
N LEU A 85 26.13 5.56 -18.49
CA LEU A 85 27.20 4.88 -19.25
C LEU A 85 28.52 5.63 -19.09
#